data_AF-A0A8T5MS36-F1
#
_entry.id   AF-A0A8T5MS36-F1
#
_cell.length_a   1.000
_cell.length_b   1.000
_cell.length_c   1.000
_cell.angle_alpha   90.00
_cell.angle_beta   90.00
_cell.angle_gamma   90.00
#
_symmetry.space_group_name_H-M   'P 1'
#
loop_
_entity.id
_entity.type
_entity.pdbx_description
1 polymer ?
#
loop_
_entity_poly.entity_id
_entity_poly.type
_entity_poly.pdbx_seq_one_letter_code
_entity_poly.pdbx_strand_id
1 'polypeptide(L)'
;MGEEDRRVTYELLFMAATVALVLIALIALVRVFLGPTVPDRVVGLDTTTTLMVAGMIALGAAYNRAIYVDIAIVFAVLSFVGTLYISKYLEGGFR
;
A
#
# COMPACT_ATOMS: atom_id res chain seq x y z
N MET A 1 -12.28 33.02 -0.35
CA MET A 1 -12.26 31.61 -0.79
C MET A 1 -13.21 30.84 0.13
N GLY A 2 -14.34 30.36 -0.41
CA GLY A 2 -15.38 29.69 0.39
C GLY A 2 -14.90 28.36 0.97
N GLU A 3 -15.48 27.93 2.11
CA GLU A 3 -15.12 26.65 2.75
C GLU A 3 -15.39 25.45 1.83
N GLU A 4 -16.38 25.56 0.95
CA GLU A 4 -16.74 24.54 -0.04
C GLU A 4 -15.66 24.36 -1.11
N ASP A 5 -15.11 25.45 -1.63
CA ASP A 5 -14.02 25.46 -2.61
C ASP A 5 -12.74 24.82 -2.05
N ARG A 6 -12.51 25.00 -0.73
CA ARG A 6 -11.41 24.37 -0.01
C ARG A 6 -11.60 22.86 0.16
N ARG A 7 -12.83 22.39 0.41
CA ARG A 7 -13.13 20.95 0.48
C ARG A 7 -12.87 20.27 -0.85
N VAL A 8 -13.38 20.83 -1.95
CA VAL A 8 -13.14 20.31 -3.31
C VAL A 8 -11.65 20.23 -3.63
N THR A 9 -10.88 21.25 -3.24
CA THR A 9 -9.42 21.26 -3.42
C THR A 9 -8.74 20.11 -2.67
N TYR A 10 -9.12 19.85 -1.42
CA TYR A 10 -8.55 18.74 -0.65
C TYR A 10 -8.93 17.37 -1.22
N GLU A 11 -10.19 17.19 -1.65
CA GLU A 11 -10.64 15.95 -2.27
C GLU A 11 -9.87 15.65 -3.56
N LEU A 12 -9.69 16.65 -4.42
CA LEU A 12 -8.88 16.54 -5.64
C LEU A 12 -7.42 16.20 -5.33
N LEU A 13 -6.83 16.81 -4.29
CA LEU A 13 -5.46 16.54 -3.88
C LEU A 13 -5.28 15.08 -3.42
N PHE A 14 -6.19 14.56 -2.59
CA PHE A 14 -6.13 13.17 -2.13
C PHE A 14 -6.40 12.17 -3.26
N MET A 15 -7.30 12.48 -4.20
CA MET A 15 -7.51 11.64 -5.38
C MET A 15 -6.27 11.62 -6.28
N ALA A 16 -5.66 12.77 -6.55
CA ALA A 16 -4.43 12.85 -7.33
C ALA A 16 -3.27 12.08 -6.67
N ALA A 17 -3.13 12.20 -5.34
CA ALA A 17 -2.16 11.43 -4.57
C ALA A 17 -2.41 9.93 -4.67
N THR A 18 -3.68 9.49 -4.58
CA THR A 18 -4.04 8.08 -4.74
C THR A 18 -3.66 7.56 -6.13
N VAL A 19 -3.99 8.29 -7.19
CA VAL A 19 -3.63 7.89 -8.56
C VAL A 19 -2.11 7.77 -8.72
N ALA A 20 -1.34 8.72 -8.18
CA ALA A 20 0.12 8.64 -8.20
C ALA A 20 0.64 7.41 -7.45
N LEU A 21 0.10 7.11 -6.26
CA LEU A 21 0.47 5.93 -5.47
C LEU A 21 0.17 4.62 -6.20
N VAL A 22 -0.98 4.53 -6.89
CA VAL A 22 -1.34 3.37 -7.70
C VAL A 22 -0.35 3.19 -8.85
N LEU A 23 0.03 4.27 -9.55
CA LEU A 23 1.03 4.19 -10.62
C LEU A 23 2.39 3.71 -10.09
N ILE A 24 2.83 4.21 -8.94
CA ILE A 24 4.07 3.76 -8.29
C ILE A 24 3.95 2.28 -7.86
N ALA A 25 2.78 1.87 -7.35
CA ALA A 25 2.53 0.48 -6.96
C ALA A 25 2.61 -0.49 -8.17
N LEU A 26 2.12 -0.07 -9.33
CA LEU A 26 2.26 -0.83 -10.57
C LEU A 26 3.72 -1.00 -10.99
N ILE A 27 4.55 0.04 -10.82
CA ILE A 27 6.00 -0.05 -11.05
C ILE A 27 6.65 -0.99 -10.03
N ALA A 28 6.27 -0.91 -8.75
CA ALA A 28 6.77 -1.82 -7.71
C ALA A 28 6.38 -3.28 -8.00
N LEU A 29 5.20 -3.53 -8.58
CA LEU A 29 4.75 -4.85 -9.02
C LEU A 29 5.71 -5.49 -10.04
N VAL A 30 6.35 -4.68 -10.89
CA VAL A 30 7.38 -5.17 -11.83
C VAL A 30 8.55 -5.81 -11.09
N ARG A 31 8.98 -5.27 -9.93
CA ARG A 31 10.04 -5.86 -9.09
C ARG A 31 9.64 -7.21 -8.50
N VAL A 32 8.36 -7.43 -8.22
CA VAL A 32 7.86 -8.72 -7.72
C VAL A 32 8.07 -9.84 -8.74
N PHE A 33 7.86 -9.55 -10.03
CA PHE A 33 8.01 -10.53 -11.10
C PHE A 33 9.46 -10.66 -11.60
N LEU A 34 10.18 -9.55 -11.75
CA LEU A 34 11.55 -9.55 -12.27
C LEU A 34 12.64 -9.68 -11.19
N GLY A 35 12.28 -9.78 -9.91
CA GLY A 35 13.23 -9.98 -8.82
C GLY A 35 14.09 -11.24 -9.03
N PRO A 36 15.44 -11.14 -9.01
CA PRO A 36 16.32 -12.26 -9.29
C PRO A 36 16.36 -13.28 -8.14
N THR A 37 16.23 -12.83 -6.90
CA THR A 37 16.21 -13.70 -5.72
C THR A 37 14.82 -13.74 -5.08
N VAL A 38 14.54 -14.80 -4.29
CA VAL A 38 13.28 -14.89 -3.52
C VAL A 38 13.12 -13.70 -2.56
N PRO A 39 14.15 -13.29 -1.77
CA PRO A 39 14.07 -12.09 -0.93
C PRO A 39 13.69 -10.82 -1.71
N ASP A 40 14.25 -10.60 -2.92
CA ASP A 40 13.95 -9.41 -3.72
C ASP A 40 12.46 -9.33 -4.09
N ARG A 41 11.85 -10.48 -4.41
CA ARG A 41 10.42 -10.55 -4.75
C ARG A 41 9.54 -10.27 -3.53
N VAL A 42 9.94 -10.75 -2.36
CA VAL A 42 9.22 -10.52 -1.09
C VAL A 42 9.25 -9.04 -0.72
N VAL A 43 10.42 -8.39 -0.80
CA VAL A 43 10.55 -6.95 -0.56
C VAL A 43 9.73 -6.14 -1.56
N GLY A 44 9.71 -6.56 -2.83
CA GLY A 44 8.84 -5.97 -3.85
C GLY A 44 7.37 -6.06 -3.46
N LEU A 45 6.91 -7.23 -2.99
CA LEU A 45 5.52 -7.47 -2.62
C LEU A 45 5.09 -6.66 -1.38
N ASP A 46 5.97 -6.57 -0.38
CA ASP A 46 5.74 -5.76 0.82
C ASP A 46 5.67 -4.25 0.47
N THR A 47 6.54 -3.79 -0.43
CA THR A 47 6.52 -2.41 -0.94
C THR A 47 5.22 -2.11 -1.69
N THR A 48 4.80 -3.00 -2.59
CA THR A 48 3.52 -2.84 -3.31
C THR A 48 2.34 -2.78 -2.35
N THR A 49 2.30 -3.65 -1.34
CA THR A 49 1.21 -3.67 -0.36
C THR A 49 1.20 -2.40 0.48
N THR A 50 2.37 -1.89 0.89
CA THR A 50 2.50 -0.62 1.61
C THR A 50 1.97 0.56 0.79
N LEU A 51 2.25 0.60 -0.52
CA LEU A 51 1.73 1.64 -1.42
C LEU A 51 0.20 1.55 -1.56
N MET A 52 -0.37 0.34 -1.61
CA MET A 52 -1.83 0.16 -1.60
C MET A 52 -2.45 0.64 -0.28
N VAL A 53 -1.86 0.32 0.87
CA VAL A 53 -2.32 0.79 2.19
C VAL A 53 -2.33 2.32 2.24
N ALA A 54 -1.26 2.98 1.79
CA ALA A 54 -1.20 4.44 1.71
C ALA A 54 -2.29 5.00 0.79
N GLY A 55 -2.55 4.36 -0.36
CA GLY A 55 -3.62 4.74 -1.27
C GLY A 55 -5.02 4.59 -0.66
N MET A 56 -5.28 3.53 0.10
CA MET A 56 -6.54 3.34 0.82
C MET A 56 -6.77 4.42 1.88
N ILE A 57 -5.73 4.81 2.62
CA ILE A 57 -5.82 5.90 3.59
C ILE A 57 -6.13 7.24 2.89
N ALA A 58 -5.47 7.53 1.77
CA ALA A 58 -5.74 8.71 0.96
C ALA A 58 -7.19 8.72 0.41
N LEU A 59 -7.70 7.57 -0.04
CA LEU A 59 -9.10 7.43 -0.46
C LEU A 59 -10.08 7.60 0.69
N GLY A 60 -9.76 7.07 1.88
CA GLY A 60 -10.55 7.27 3.08
C GLY A 60 -10.67 8.74 3.46
N ALA A 61 -9.59 9.50 3.32
CA ALA A 61 -9.58 10.95 3.50
C ALA A 61 -10.38 11.69 2.42
N ALA A 62 -10.27 11.27 1.15
CA ALA A 62 -10.99 11.91 0.04
C ALA A 62 -12.51 11.70 0.13
N TYR A 63 -12.96 10.49 0.45
CA TYR A 63 -14.40 10.18 0.52
C TYR A 63 -15.01 10.36 1.92
N ASN A 64 -14.20 10.72 2.92
CA ASN A 64 -14.61 10.84 4.31
C ASN A 64 -15.32 9.57 4.83
N ARG A 65 -14.67 8.42 4.58
CA ARG A 65 -15.18 7.08 4.91
C ARG A 65 -14.10 6.27 5.63
N ALA A 66 -14.36 5.92 6.89
CA ALA A 66 -13.44 5.16 7.72
C ALA A 66 -13.19 3.72 7.20
N ILE A 67 -14.14 3.15 6.45
CA ILE A 67 -14.04 1.76 5.94
C ILE A 67 -12.76 1.51 5.14
N TYR A 68 -12.25 2.50 4.41
CA TYR A 68 -10.99 2.35 3.66
C TYR A 68 -9.79 2.22 4.60
N VAL A 69 -9.80 2.92 5.73
CA VAL A 69 -8.75 2.83 6.76
C VAL A 69 -8.82 1.50 7.49
N ASP A 70 -10.02 1.00 7.79
CA ASP A 70 -10.20 -0.31 8.42
C ASP A 70 -9.61 -1.43 7.53
N ILE A 71 -9.88 -1.39 6.22
CA ILE A 71 -9.30 -2.32 5.25
C ILE A 71 -7.78 -2.14 5.18
N ALA A 72 -7.28 -0.90 5.15
CA ALA A 72 -5.86 -0.60 5.08
C ALA A 72 -5.08 -1.20 6.26
N ILE A 73 -5.62 -1.11 7.48
CA ILE A 73 -5.00 -1.68 8.69
C ILE A 73 -4.92 -3.21 8.59
N VAL A 74 -5.99 -3.86 8.13
CA VAL A 74 -6.00 -5.33 7.94
C VAL A 74 -4.93 -5.75 6.93
N PHE A 75 -4.83 -5.05 5.78
CA PHE A 75 -3.80 -5.33 4.77
C PHE A 75 -2.39 -5.09 5.29
N ALA A 76 -2.16 -4.03 6.08
CA ALA A 76 -0.85 -3.74 6.65
C ALA A 76 -0.38 -4.86 7.60
N VAL A 77 -1.27 -5.34 8.48
CA VAL A 77 -0.96 -6.44 9.40
C VAL A 77 -0.71 -7.74 8.62
N LEU A 78 -1.54 -8.06 7.62
CA LEU A 78 -1.37 -9.25 6.78
C LEU A 78 -0.04 -9.23 6.02
N SER A 79 0.34 -8.10 5.43
CA SER A 79 1.63 -7.94 4.73
C SER A 79 2.79 -8.20 5.68
N PHE A 80 2.77 -7.56 6.86
CA PHE A 80 3.83 -7.69 7.85
C PHE A 80 4.00 -9.13 8.32
N VAL A 81 2.91 -9.81 8.68
CA VAL A 81 2.94 -11.22 9.10
C VAL A 81 3.41 -12.13 7.96
N GLY A 82 2.95 -11.89 6.73
CA GLY A 82 3.38 -12.63 5.55
C GLY A 82 4.87 -12.51 5.30
N THR A 83 5.42 -11.29 5.38
CA THR A 83 6.86 -11.03 5.22
C THR A 83 7.67 -11.75 6.30
N LEU A 84 7.26 -11.66 7.57
CA LEU A 84 7.93 -12.38 8.68
C LEU A 84 7.91 -13.89 8.51
N TYR A 85 6.77 -14.45 8.08
CA TYR A 85 6.64 -15.89 7.81
C TYR A 85 7.62 -16.35 6.74
N ILE A 86 7.72 -15.60 5.63
CA ILE A 86 8.65 -15.92 4.54
C ILE A 86 10.10 -15.78 5.00
N SER A 87 10.44 -14.72 5.75
CA SER A 87 11.78 -14.56 6.32
C SER A 87 12.18 -15.75 7.19
N LYS A 88 11.29 -16.18 8.10
CA LYS A 88 11.55 -17.33 8.98
C LYS A 88 11.70 -18.64 8.19
N TYR A 89 10.90 -18.82 7.15
CA TYR A 89 11.03 -19.97 6.24
C TYR A 89 12.39 -20.00 5.54
N LEU A 90 12.86 -18.84 5.05
CA LEU A 90 14.16 -18.73 4.38
C LEU A 90 15.36 -18.91 5.32
N GLU A 91 15.23 -18.52 6.59
CA GLU A 91 16.25 -18.74 7.63
C GLU A 91 16.35 -20.22 8.06
N GLY A 92 15.41 -21.07 7.64
CA GLY A 92 15.34 -22.47 8.03
C GLY A 92 14.66 -22.72 9.38
N GLY A 93 13.96 -21.71 9.93
CA GLY A 93 13.37 -21.71 11.28
C GLY A 93 12.15 -22.61 11.50
N PHE A 94 11.83 -23.51 10.57
CA PHE A 94 10.84 -24.59 10.74
C PHE A 94 11.49 -25.97 10.88
N ARG A 95 12.82 -26.03 11.04
CA ARG A 95 13.57 -27.23 11.39
C ARG A 95 13.88 -27.26 12.88
#